data_AF-A0AAE1NIJ7-F1
#
_entry.id   AF-A0AAE1NIJ7-F1
#
_cell.length_a   1.000
_cell.length_b   1.000
_cell.length_c   1.000
_cell.angle_alpha   90.00
_cell.angle_beta   90.00
_cell.angle_gamma   90.00
#
_symmetry.space_group_name_H-M   'P 1'
#
loop_
_entity.id
_entity.type
_entity.pdbx_description
1 polymer ?
#
loop_
_entity_poly.entity_id
_entity_poly.type
_entity_poly.pdbx_seq_one_letter_code
_entity_poly.pdbx_strand_id
1 'polypeptide(L)'
;MGKRYISPVSRKILASLKTALKLKDEEFYDIGCHAWTNFLYNLDESTLVGLIEEVVAVMKPLVKKRPEEMAPVLTSVLVETPSVKEFLANMPLLPEDDSLSIINQAILDHQLKVVGESERPHSRLHYNQPAIHLLTTQSHNVHTTISELFSVILRSCRYKGQPTLD
;
A
#
# COMPACT_ATOMS: atom_id res chain seq x y z
N MET A 1 -11.79 2.99 23.77
CA MET A 1 -10.52 3.60 24.20
C MET A 1 -10.13 4.64 23.16
N GLY A 2 -9.93 5.91 23.53
CA GLY A 2 -9.70 6.98 22.54
C GLY A 2 -8.29 6.99 21.94
N LYS A 3 -8.10 7.86 20.94
CA LYS A 3 -6.87 8.01 20.13
C LYS A 3 -5.56 8.02 20.91
N ARG A 4 -5.54 8.74 22.05
CA ARG A 4 -4.38 8.86 22.94
C ARG A 4 -3.82 7.54 23.48
N TYR A 5 -4.62 6.48 23.49
CA TYR A 5 -4.21 5.17 24.00
C TYR A 5 -3.93 4.16 22.88
N ILE A 6 -4.67 4.26 21.77
CA ILE A 6 -4.58 3.28 20.68
C ILE A 6 -3.39 3.58 19.77
N SER A 7 -3.18 4.84 19.40
CA SER A 7 -2.10 5.22 18.49
C SER A 7 -0.69 4.80 18.94
N PRO A 8 -0.28 4.97 20.21
CA PRO A 8 1.06 4.58 20.66
C PRO A 8 1.34 3.07 20.57
N VAL A 9 0.30 2.24 20.59
CA VAL A 9 0.39 0.78 20.49
C VAL A 9 -0.15 0.25 19.17
N SER A 10 -0.37 1.12 18.19
CA SER A 10 -1.02 0.81 16.90
C SER A 10 -0.34 -0.34 16.16
N ARG A 11 0.99 -0.37 16.15
CA ARG A 11 1.78 -1.46 15.55
C ARG A 11 1.49 -2.83 16.18
N LYS A 12 1.34 -2.88 17.51
CA LYS A 12 1.03 -4.12 18.22
C LYS A 12 -0.39 -4.57 17.92
N ILE A 13 -1.34 -3.65 17.93
CA ILE A 13 -2.74 -3.93 17.59
C ILE A 13 -2.86 -4.42 16.15
N LEU A 14 -2.21 -3.74 15.19
CA LEU A 14 -2.17 -4.13 13.78
C LEU A 14 -1.61 -5.55 13.60
N ALA A 15 -0.53 -5.89 14.29
CA ALA A 15 0.05 -7.24 14.27
C ALA A 15 -0.93 -8.30 14.81
N SER A 16 -1.65 -8.00 15.89
CA SER A 16 -2.69 -8.87 16.45
C SER A 16 -3.86 -9.05 15.48
N LEU A 17 -4.38 -7.97 14.90
CA LEU A 17 -5.47 -8.01 13.92
C LEU A 17 -5.06 -8.79 12.66
N LYS A 18 -3.86 -8.56 12.14
CA LYS A 18 -3.28 -9.30 11.02
C LYS A 18 -3.17 -10.79 11.31
N THR A 19 -2.84 -11.16 12.54
CA THR A 19 -2.76 -12.57 12.96
C THR A 19 -4.15 -13.19 13.07
N ALA A 20 -5.14 -12.48 13.62
CA ALA A 20 -6.51 -12.94 13.70
C ALA A 20 -7.10 -13.25 12.32
N LEU A 21 -6.82 -12.43 11.30
CA LEU A 21 -7.28 -12.68 9.92
C LEU A 21 -6.74 -13.99 9.31
N LYS A 22 -5.67 -14.57 9.85
CA LYS A 22 -5.12 -15.86 9.37
C LYS A 22 -5.94 -17.05 9.83
N LEU A 23 -6.80 -16.89 10.85
CA LEU A 23 -7.63 -17.97 11.38
C LEU A 23 -8.75 -18.39 10.40
N LYS A 24 -9.14 -17.50 9.47
CA LYS A 24 -10.12 -17.76 8.39
C LYS A 24 -11.44 -18.38 8.87
N ASP A 25 -11.88 -17.99 10.05
CA ASP A 25 -13.10 -18.46 10.68
C ASP A 25 -14.22 -17.42 10.47
N GLU A 26 -15.42 -17.87 10.09
CA GLU A 26 -16.54 -17.00 9.76
C GLU A 26 -17.05 -16.22 10.97
N GLU A 27 -17.07 -16.81 12.16
CA GLU A 27 -17.46 -16.10 13.40
C GLU A 27 -16.45 -14.98 13.73
N PHE A 28 -15.20 -15.12 13.30
CA PHE A 28 -14.17 -14.13 13.51
C PHE A 28 -14.23 -12.96 12.52
N TYR A 29 -14.91 -13.10 11.37
CA TYR A 29 -15.02 -11.98 10.43
C TYR A 29 -15.92 -10.87 10.98
N ASP A 30 -17.03 -11.20 11.64
CA ASP A 30 -17.94 -10.20 12.19
C ASP A 30 -17.28 -9.45 13.36
N ILE A 31 -16.62 -10.18 14.27
CA ILE A 31 -15.81 -9.59 15.34
C ILE A 31 -14.65 -8.78 14.74
N GLY A 32 -14.05 -9.29 13.67
CA GLY A 32 -12.99 -8.65 12.92
C GLY A 32 -13.40 -7.29 12.37
N CYS A 33 -14.56 -7.18 11.71
CA CYS A 33 -15.10 -5.93 11.20
C CYS A 33 -15.19 -4.89 12.32
N HIS A 34 -15.75 -5.27 13.48
CA HIS A 34 -15.84 -4.38 14.63
C HIS A 34 -14.47 -3.97 15.18
N ALA A 35 -13.52 -4.91 15.28
CA ALA A 35 -12.20 -4.64 15.81
C ALA A 35 -11.39 -3.70 14.90
N TRP A 36 -11.43 -3.93 13.59
CA TRP A 36 -10.79 -3.07 12.58
C TRP A 36 -11.44 -1.68 12.52
N THR A 37 -12.77 -1.60 12.56
CA THR A 37 -13.50 -0.33 12.59
C THR A 37 -13.10 0.52 13.79
N ASN A 38 -13.11 -0.09 14.98
CA ASN A 38 -12.69 0.60 16.20
C ASN A 38 -11.22 1.00 16.15
N PHE A 39 -10.36 0.15 15.60
CA PHE A 39 -8.94 0.48 15.44
C PHE A 39 -8.77 1.74 14.58
N LEU A 40 -9.34 1.76 13.38
CA LEU A 40 -9.18 2.87 12.42
C LEU A 40 -9.73 4.19 12.96
N TYR A 41 -10.93 4.20 13.56
CA TYR A 41 -11.52 5.42 14.10
C TYR A 41 -10.79 5.95 15.35
N ASN A 42 -10.04 5.10 16.04
CA ASN A 42 -9.24 5.49 17.20
C ASN A 42 -7.76 5.68 16.87
N LEU A 43 -7.38 5.87 15.61
CA LEU A 43 -6.06 6.41 15.27
C LEU A 43 -6.10 7.94 15.22
N ASP A 44 -5.06 8.57 15.75
CA ASP A 44 -4.74 9.94 15.37
C ASP A 44 -4.26 9.97 13.91
N GLU A 45 -4.37 11.15 13.31
CA GLU A 45 -4.15 11.34 11.88
C GLU A 45 -2.71 10.98 11.46
N SER A 46 -1.70 11.34 12.25
CA SER A 46 -0.30 11.03 11.93
C SER A 46 -0.03 9.53 11.92
N THR A 47 -0.61 8.81 12.88
CA THR A 47 -0.49 7.35 12.96
C THR A 47 -1.27 6.67 11.84
N LEU A 48 -2.47 7.16 11.52
CA LEU A 48 -3.29 6.64 10.43
C LEU A 48 -2.54 6.75 9.09
N VAL A 49 -2.06 7.94 8.76
CA VAL A 49 -1.28 8.21 7.55
C VAL A 49 -0.07 7.29 7.44
N GLY A 50 0.67 7.08 8.54
CA GLY A 50 1.83 6.21 8.55
C GLY A 50 1.54 4.71 8.40
N LEU A 51 0.27 4.28 8.49
CA LEU A 51 -0.12 2.87 8.46
C LEU A 51 -1.08 2.52 7.31
N ILE A 52 -1.71 3.50 6.66
CA ILE A 52 -2.90 3.27 5.85
C ILE A 52 -2.66 2.34 4.66
N GLU A 53 -1.52 2.45 3.97
CA GLU A 53 -1.17 1.55 2.86
C GLU A 53 -1.05 0.08 3.33
N GLU A 54 -0.39 -0.14 4.48
CA GLU A 54 -0.25 -1.48 5.08
C GLU A 54 -1.60 -2.02 5.55
N VAL A 55 -2.39 -1.19 6.21
CA VAL A 55 -3.74 -1.50 6.69
C VAL A 55 -4.61 -1.99 5.53
N VAL A 56 -4.69 -1.23 4.44
CA VAL A 56 -5.50 -1.57 3.27
C VAL A 56 -5.03 -2.90 2.65
N ALA A 57 -3.73 -3.10 2.53
CA ALA A 57 -3.18 -4.35 2.01
C ALA A 57 -3.52 -5.56 2.90
N VAL A 58 -3.45 -5.41 4.22
CA VAL A 58 -3.71 -6.48 5.19
C VAL A 58 -5.20 -6.80 5.33
N MET A 59 -6.07 -5.80 5.22
CA MET A 59 -7.52 -5.96 5.41
C MET A 59 -8.23 -6.66 4.26
N LYS A 60 -7.57 -6.88 3.11
CA LYS A 60 -8.17 -7.52 1.92
C LYS A 60 -8.98 -8.80 2.20
N PRO A 61 -8.54 -9.76 3.05
CA PRO A 61 -9.32 -10.96 3.34
C PRO A 61 -10.66 -10.65 4.04
N LEU A 62 -10.67 -9.64 4.92
CA LEU A 62 -11.87 -9.21 5.63
C LEU A 62 -12.83 -8.49 4.68
N VAL A 63 -12.30 -7.54 3.90
CA VAL A 63 -13.07 -6.78 2.91
C VAL A 63 -13.69 -7.71 1.86
N LYS A 64 -12.97 -8.76 1.43
CA LYS A 64 -13.52 -9.78 0.53
C LYS A 64 -14.69 -10.56 1.15
N LYS A 65 -14.71 -10.72 2.47
CA LYS A 65 -15.68 -11.56 3.19
C LYS A 65 -16.88 -10.78 3.69
N ARG A 66 -16.70 -9.51 4.05
CA ARG A 66 -17.70 -8.58 4.56
C ARG A 66 -17.53 -7.20 3.89
N PRO A 67 -17.73 -7.10 2.57
CA PRO A 67 -17.54 -5.85 1.84
C PRO A 67 -18.50 -4.76 2.33
N GLU A 68 -19.78 -5.08 2.50
CA GLU A 68 -20.83 -4.15 2.93
C GLU A 68 -20.56 -3.56 4.32
N GLU A 69 -20.03 -4.34 5.26
CA GLU A 69 -19.70 -3.86 6.61
C GLU A 69 -18.48 -2.95 6.61
N MET A 70 -17.48 -3.27 5.78
CA MET A 70 -16.22 -2.53 5.75
C MET A 70 -16.27 -1.29 4.84
N ALA A 71 -17.15 -1.27 3.85
CA ALA A 71 -17.24 -0.19 2.86
C ALA A 71 -17.49 1.20 3.50
N PRO A 72 -18.43 1.39 4.44
CA PRO A 72 -18.64 2.69 5.09
C PRO A 72 -17.39 3.18 5.83
N VAL A 73 -16.73 2.27 6.53
CA VAL A 73 -15.52 2.56 7.31
C VAL A 73 -14.38 2.96 6.39
N LEU A 74 -14.11 2.17 5.36
CA LEU A 74 -13.08 2.48 4.38
C LEU A 74 -13.39 3.75 3.58
N THR A 75 -14.65 4.02 3.26
CA THR A 75 -15.04 5.28 2.60
C THR A 75 -14.71 6.48 3.49
N SER A 76 -15.09 6.45 4.77
CA SER A 76 -14.76 7.52 5.71
C SER A 76 -13.25 7.73 5.90
N VAL A 77 -12.48 6.64 5.94
CA VAL A 77 -11.03 6.69 6.17
C VAL A 77 -10.25 7.05 4.90
N LEU A 78 -10.61 6.52 3.74
CA LEU A 78 -9.85 6.66 2.49
C LEU A 78 -10.31 7.82 1.63
N VAL A 79 -11.62 8.08 1.59
CA VAL A 79 -12.23 9.07 0.68
C VAL A 79 -12.54 10.39 1.40
N GLU A 80 -12.97 10.33 2.66
CA GLU A 80 -13.38 11.54 3.39
C GLU A 80 -12.23 12.19 4.17
N THR A 81 -11.15 11.46 4.46
CA THR A 81 -9.99 11.98 5.20
C THR A 81 -8.95 12.59 4.23
N PRO A 82 -8.76 13.93 4.21
CA PRO A 82 -7.92 14.58 3.20
C PRO A 82 -6.45 14.15 3.23
N SER A 83 -5.87 13.96 4.41
CA SER A 83 -4.47 13.56 4.58
C SER A 83 -4.16 12.14 4.09
N VAL A 84 -5.19 11.30 3.93
CA VAL A 84 -5.03 9.94 3.38
C VAL A 84 -5.06 9.95 1.85
N LYS A 85 -5.68 10.96 1.22
CA LYS A 85 -5.88 11.00 -0.24
C LYS A 85 -4.58 10.94 -1.03
N GLU A 86 -3.51 11.52 -0.50
CA GLU A 86 -2.18 11.50 -1.12
C GLU A 86 -1.61 10.08 -1.27
N PHE A 87 -2.05 9.14 -0.43
CA PHE A 87 -1.58 7.75 -0.42
C PHE A 87 -2.40 6.85 -1.34
N LEU A 88 -3.59 7.28 -1.79
CA LEU A 88 -4.48 6.47 -2.64
C LEU A 88 -3.80 6.01 -3.93
N ALA A 89 -2.93 6.85 -4.50
CA ALA A 89 -2.21 6.51 -5.73
C ALA A 89 -1.30 5.27 -5.59
N ASN A 90 -0.84 4.96 -4.38
CA ASN A 90 0.01 3.79 -4.12
C ASN A 90 -0.79 2.56 -3.66
N MET A 91 -2.07 2.73 -3.36
CA MET A 91 -2.88 1.64 -2.83
C MET A 91 -3.29 0.66 -3.93
N PRO A 92 -3.30 -0.65 -3.64
CA PRO A 92 -3.88 -1.61 -4.56
C PRO A 92 -5.39 -1.49 -4.55
N LEU A 93 -6.04 -1.83 -5.66
CA LEU A 93 -7.50 -1.95 -5.71
C LEU A 93 -7.99 -2.99 -4.68
N LEU A 94 -9.17 -2.70 -4.13
CA LEU A 94 -9.94 -3.60 -3.29
C LEU A 94 -10.67 -4.63 -4.15
N PRO A 95 -11.19 -5.73 -3.55
CA PRO A 95 -12.01 -6.70 -4.27
C PRO A 95 -13.16 -6.06 -5.06
N GLU A 96 -13.55 -6.69 -6.16
CA GLU A 96 -14.70 -6.25 -6.97
C GLU A 96 -15.99 -6.50 -6.18
N ASP A 97 -16.63 -5.41 -5.77
CA ASP A 97 -17.91 -5.37 -5.07
C ASP A 97 -18.54 -3.98 -5.25
N ASP A 98 -19.86 -3.92 -5.43
CA ASP A 98 -20.56 -2.66 -5.68
C ASP A 98 -20.42 -1.67 -4.52
N SER A 99 -20.35 -2.15 -3.27
CA SER A 99 -20.17 -1.32 -2.08
C SER A 99 -18.79 -0.65 -2.02
N LEU A 100 -17.79 -1.22 -2.72
CA LEU A 100 -16.41 -0.73 -2.77
C LEU A 100 -16.12 0.12 -4.01
N SER A 101 -17.09 0.25 -4.92
CA SER A 101 -16.94 0.96 -6.19
C SER A 101 -16.41 2.38 -6.02
N ILE A 102 -16.98 3.16 -5.09
CA ILE A 102 -16.56 4.55 -4.81
C ILE A 102 -15.09 4.60 -4.37
N ILE A 103 -14.65 3.66 -3.53
CA ILE A 103 -13.27 3.61 -3.02
C ILE A 103 -12.32 3.26 -4.16
N ASN A 104 -12.65 2.24 -4.96
CA ASN A 104 -11.85 1.83 -6.11
C ASN A 104 -11.75 2.94 -7.17
N GLN A 105 -12.84 3.68 -7.42
CA GLN A 105 -12.81 4.85 -8.30
C GLN A 105 -11.90 5.94 -7.76
N ALA A 106 -11.97 6.25 -6.45
CA ALA A 106 -11.07 7.22 -5.84
C ALA A 106 -9.59 6.79 -5.97
N ILE A 107 -9.27 5.51 -5.79
CA ILE A 107 -7.91 4.99 -6.01
C ILE A 107 -7.47 5.20 -7.46
N LEU A 108 -8.31 4.82 -8.44
CA LEU A 108 -8.01 4.97 -9.86
C LEU A 108 -7.81 6.42 -10.28
N ASP A 109 -8.70 7.32 -9.85
CA ASP A 109 -8.60 8.75 -10.15
C ASP A 109 -7.27 9.35 -9.68
N HIS A 110 -6.82 8.94 -8.49
CA HIS A 110 -5.54 9.38 -7.94
C HIS A 110 -4.34 8.76 -8.67
N GLN A 111 -4.42 7.50 -9.08
CA GLN A 111 -3.39 6.87 -9.91
C GLN A 111 -3.25 7.55 -11.28
N LEU A 112 -4.37 7.90 -11.92
CA LEU A 112 -4.38 8.57 -13.22
C LEU A 112 -3.79 9.99 -13.14
N LYS A 113 -4.09 10.74 -12.07
CA LYS A 113 -3.49 12.07 -11.84
C LYS A 113 -1.97 11.99 -11.74
N VAL A 114 -1.45 11.02 -10.98
CA VAL A 114 0.01 10.81 -10.85
C VAL A 114 0.62 10.41 -12.19
N VAL A 115 -0.03 9.57 -12.99
CA VAL A 115 0.48 9.18 -14.32
C VAL A 115 0.49 10.36 -15.30
N GLY A 116 -0.55 11.22 -15.28
CA GLY A 116 -0.60 12.44 -16.09
C GLY A 116 0.47 13.47 -15.72
N GLU A 117 0.84 13.55 -14.43
CA GLU A 117 1.97 14.38 -13.97
C GLU A 117 3.35 13.73 -14.20
N SER A 118 3.37 12.39 -14.35
CA SER A 118 4.57 11.56 -14.41
C SER A 118 4.86 11.01 -15.80
N GLU A 119 4.50 11.68 -16.90
CA GLU A 119 5.01 11.38 -18.27
C GLU A 119 6.54 11.64 -18.43
N ARG A 120 7.33 11.43 -17.36
CA ARG A 120 8.80 11.45 -17.36
C ARG A 120 9.48 10.32 -16.56
N PRO A 121 8.98 9.06 -16.47
CA PRO A 121 9.68 8.01 -15.71
C PRO A 121 10.94 7.56 -16.45
N HIS A 122 10.88 7.50 -17.79
CA HIS A 122 12.02 7.11 -18.63
C HIS A 122 13.18 8.10 -18.54
N SER A 123 12.91 9.41 -18.49
CA SER A 123 13.96 10.43 -18.37
C SER A 123 14.67 10.40 -17.01
N ARG A 124 13.96 10.09 -15.90
CA ARG A 124 14.57 10.06 -14.56
C ARG A 124 15.42 8.81 -14.33
N LEU A 125 15.04 7.66 -14.88
CA LEU A 125 15.86 6.44 -14.82
C LEU A 125 17.13 6.59 -15.67
N HIS A 126 17.02 7.17 -16.86
CA HIS A 126 18.17 7.41 -17.74
C HIS A 126 19.16 8.43 -17.14
N TYR A 127 18.66 9.42 -16.41
CA TYR A 127 19.49 10.43 -15.73
C TYR A 127 20.28 9.85 -14.55
N ASN A 128 19.73 8.88 -13.81
CA ASN A 128 20.38 8.30 -12.62
C ASN A 128 21.26 7.08 -12.90
N GLN A 129 21.22 6.54 -14.13
CA GLN A 129 22.08 5.41 -14.56
C GLN A 129 23.58 5.60 -14.27
N PRO A 130 24.20 6.76 -14.52
CA PRO A 130 25.63 6.96 -14.26
C PRO A 130 25.97 6.90 -12.76
N ALA A 131 25.10 7.47 -11.92
CA ALA A 131 25.29 7.52 -10.47
C ALA A 131 25.16 6.13 -9.84
N ILE A 132 24.18 5.33 -10.29
CA ILE A 132 24.02 3.94 -9.85
C ILE A 132 25.22 3.10 -10.28
N HIS A 133 25.70 3.27 -11.52
CA HIS A 133 26.87 2.55 -12.01
C HIS A 133 28.11 2.84 -11.15
N LEU A 134 28.37 4.11 -10.83
CA LEU A 134 29.48 4.53 -9.97
C LEU A 134 29.44 3.89 -8.58
N LEU A 135 28.26 3.82 -7.96
CA LEU A 135 28.09 3.21 -6.63
C LEU A 135 28.36 1.69 -6.64
N THR A 136 28.04 1.02 -7.74
CA THR A 136 28.23 -0.43 -7.89
C THR A 136 29.65 -0.86 -8.30
N THR A 137 30.45 0.03 -8.89
CA THR A 137 31.80 -0.30 -9.40
C THR A 137 32.96 0.41 -8.71
N GLN A 138 32.76 1.56 -8.06
CA GLN A 138 33.86 2.33 -7.46
C GLN A 138 33.90 2.28 -5.92
N SER A 139 32.88 1.72 -5.27
CA SER A 139 32.88 1.63 -3.81
C SER A 139 33.72 0.44 -3.35
N HIS A 140 34.87 0.71 -2.72
CA HIS A 140 35.77 -0.29 -2.14
C HIS A 140 35.15 -1.12 -0.99
N ASN A 141 33.89 -0.82 -0.60
CA ASN A 141 33.18 -1.46 0.51
C ASN A 141 31.86 -2.16 0.09
N VAL A 142 31.50 -2.20 -1.20
CA VAL A 142 30.29 -2.90 -1.62
C VAL A 142 30.59 -4.37 -1.80
N HIS A 143 30.00 -5.19 -0.91
CA HIS A 143 30.07 -6.64 -0.98
C HIS A 143 29.63 -7.13 -2.36
N THR A 144 30.42 -8.00 -3.01
CA THR A 144 30.22 -8.45 -4.40
C THR A 144 28.80 -8.96 -4.66
N THR A 145 28.21 -9.64 -3.69
CA THR A 145 26.82 -10.14 -3.74
C THR A 145 25.76 -9.04 -3.86
N ILE A 146 25.99 -7.86 -3.26
CA ILE A 146 25.06 -6.73 -3.37
C ILE A 146 25.13 -6.16 -4.79
N SER A 147 26.33 -6.05 -5.36
CA SER A 147 26.51 -5.56 -6.74
C SER A 147 25.89 -6.50 -7.77
N GLU A 148 25.99 -7.82 -7.56
CA GLU A 148 25.32 -8.83 -8.39
C GLU A 148 23.79 -8.74 -8.28
N LEU A 149 23.26 -8.58 -7.07
CA LEU A 149 21.81 -8.45 -6.84
C LEU A 149 21.23 -7.22 -7.56
N PHE A 150 21.90 -6.06 -7.46
CA PHE A 150 21.50 -4.86 -8.18
C PHE A 150 21.61 -5.04 -9.70
N SER A 151 22.66 -5.71 -10.18
CA SER A 151 22.84 -6.00 -11.61
C SER A 151 21.71 -6.87 -12.16
N VAL A 152 21.28 -7.89 -11.41
CA VAL A 152 20.14 -8.75 -11.78
C VAL A 152 18.83 -7.96 -11.81
N ILE A 153 18.58 -7.12 -10.81
CA ILE A 153 17.38 -6.27 -10.75
C ILE A 153 17.34 -5.29 -11.92
N LEU A 154 18.45 -4.60 -12.22
CA LEU A 154 18.55 -3.67 -13.34
C LEU A 154 18.37 -4.37 -14.70
N ARG A 155 18.89 -5.60 -14.85
CA ARG A 155 18.71 -6.40 -16.07
C ARG A 155 17.25 -6.83 -16.25
N SER A 156 16.57 -7.20 -15.17
CA SER A 156 15.14 -7.52 -15.17
C SER A 156 14.26 -6.32 -15.53
N CYS A 157 14.62 -5.12 -15.07
CA CYS A 157 13.95 -3.88 -15.46
C CYS A 157 14.14 -3.52 -16.94
N ARG A 158 15.26 -3.91 -17.57
CA ARG A 158 15.53 -3.68 -19.00
C ARG A 158 14.69 -4.56 -19.92
N TYR A 159 14.29 -5.75 -19.47
CA TYR A 159 13.55 -6.72 -20.29
C TYR A 159 12.07 -6.37 -20.49
N LYS A 160 11.49 -5.49 -19.66
CA LYS A 160 10.08 -5.07 -19.82
C LYS A 160 9.85 -3.99 -20.88
N GLY A 161 10.88 -3.59 -21.63
CA GLY A 161 10.81 -2.48 -22.59
C GLY A 161 11.22 -2.79 -24.03
N GLN A 162 11.46 -4.05 -24.41
CA GLN A 162 11.62 -4.40 -25.82
C GLN A 162 10.25 -4.75 -26.43
N PRO A 163 9.83 -4.08 -27.51
CA PRO A 163 8.72 -4.60 -28.30
C PRO A 163 9.15 -5.95 -28.88
N THR A 164 8.33 -6.97 -28.63
CA THR A 164 8.41 -8.26 -29.33
C THR A 164 8.27 -7.99 -30.83
N LEU A 165 9.36 -8.14 -31.57
CA LEU A 165 9.32 -8.37 -33.01
C LEU A 165 9.18 -9.87 -33.19
N ASP A 166 7.93 -10.30 -33.38
CA ASP A 166 7.51 -11.38 -34.28
C ASP A 166 6.05 -11.11 -34.67
#